data_AF-A0AAE4VLP6-F1
#
_entry.id   AF-A0AAE4VLP6-F1
#
_cell.length_a   1.000
_cell.length_b   1.000
_cell.length_c   1.000
_cell.angle_alpha   90.00
_cell.angle_beta   90.00
_cell.angle_gamma   90.00
#
_symmetry.space_group_name_H-M   'P 1'
#
loop_
_entity.id
_entity.type
_entity.pdbx_description
1 polymer ?
#
loop_
_entity_poly.entity_id
_entity_poly.type
_entity_poly.pdbx_seq_one_letter_code
_entity_poly.pdbx_strand_id
1 'polypeptide(L)'
;APGELGAKSWNEVLRTRWRLSTAEAGRRLGEAAELGPRRALSGEPLAPVLPAVAAAQAAGLLNGEHVKVLRDAVHRLPGFVDAATAEQFEADLVRVAVGVGPKELKDTAELRLFLLDQDGPEPDDTERARKRGLSTGKQGRDAMTPWTANLTPEAAAVWEVLFAKFAAPGMCNPDDPEPCTSGTPTQAQIDNDHRSLAQRQHDALLVVGRIALMTDLGQLNGLPVSLIIRTTVQDLESRAGIGISGGGTKIPIKDVLRMAAHAHHFLAVFDQASGSALNLFRARR
;
A
#
# COMPACT_ATOMS: atom_id res chain seq x y z
N ALA A 1 11.41 -34.03 -16.49
CA ALA A 1 10.54 -32.83 -16.49
C ALA A 1 9.61 -32.82 -15.26
N PRO A 2 8.95 -31.69 -14.86
CA PRO A 2 8.11 -31.64 -13.64
C PRO A 2 7.05 -32.75 -13.54
N GLY A 3 6.48 -33.16 -14.68
CA GLY A 3 5.50 -34.26 -14.74
C GLY A 3 6.05 -35.61 -14.29
N GLU A 4 7.33 -35.90 -14.54
CA GLU A 4 8.01 -37.11 -14.02
C GLU A 4 8.17 -37.09 -12.50
N LEU A 5 8.07 -35.90 -11.88
CA LEU A 5 8.13 -35.69 -10.43
C LEU A 5 6.74 -35.52 -9.80
N GLY A 6 5.66 -35.74 -10.57
CA GLY A 6 4.27 -35.68 -10.10
C GLY A 6 3.77 -34.26 -9.82
N ALA A 7 4.32 -33.24 -10.49
CA ALA A 7 3.94 -31.84 -10.30
C ALA A 7 3.69 -31.13 -11.63
N LYS A 8 2.85 -30.09 -11.62
CA LYS A 8 2.49 -29.31 -12.82
C LYS A 8 3.53 -28.26 -13.21
N SER A 9 4.48 -27.96 -12.31
CA SER A 9 5.52 -26.95 -12.52
C SER A 9 6.73 -27.19 -11.63
N TRP A 10 7.89 -26.67 -12.02
CA TRP A 10 9.08 -26.68 -11.17
C TRP A 10 8.87 -25.96 -9.84
N ASN A 11 8.02 -24.92 -9.82
CA ASN A 11 7.68 -24.21 -8.58
C ASN A 11 6.98 -25.16 -7.59
N GLU A 12 6.00 -25.94 -8.07
CA GLU A 12 5.31 -26.94 -7.25
C GLU A 12 6.23 -28.08 -6.80
N VAL A 13 7.17 -28.53 -7.65
CA VAL A 13 8.20 -29.49 -7.23
C VAL A 13 8.98 -28.96 -6.03
N LEU A 14 9.50 -27.72 -6.11
CA LEU A 14 10.30 -27.11 -5.04
C LEU A 14 9.50 -26.91 -3.75
N ARG A 15 8.26 -26.45 -3.87
CA ARG A 15 7.37 -26.29 -2.70
C ARG A 15 7.11 -27.62 -2.01
N THR A 16 6.81 -28.67 -2.76
CA THR A 16 6.46 -29.98 -2.19
C THR A 16 7.67 -30.70 -1.63
N ARG A 17 8.79 -30.71 -2.37
CA ARG A 17 10.00 -31.44 -1.98
C ARG A 17 10.81 -30.72 -0.91
N TRP A 18 10.93 -29.39 -0.99
CA TRP A 18 11.77 -28.60 -0.10
C TRP A 18 10.99 -27.69 0.86
N ARG A 19 9.66 -27.84 0.91
CA ARG A 19 8.76 -27.11 1.82
C ARG A 19 8.90 -25.58 1.71
N LEU A 20 9.25 -25.10 0.52
CA LEU A 20 9.37 -23.67 0.25
C LEU A 20 7.98 -23.03 0.10
N SER A 21 7.89 -21.73 0.42
CA SER A 21 6.73 -20.93 0.05
C SER A 21 6.66 -20.77 -1.47
N THR A 22 5.49 -20.43 -2.01
CA THR A 22 5.33 -20.16 -3.44
C THR A 22 6.25 -19.04 -3.92
N ALA A 23 6.40 -17.99 -3.11
CA ALA A 23 7.27 -16.85 -3.40
C ALA A 23 8.75 -17.26 -3.42
N GLU A 24 9.20 -18.03 -2.42
CA GLU A 24 10.60 -18.47 -2.33
C GLU A 24 10.97 -19.45 -3.45
N ALA A 25 10.08 -20.39 -3.79
CA ALA A 25 10.29 -21.27 -4.93
C ALA A 25 10.37 -20.50 -6.26
N GLY A 26 9.52 -19.47 -6.42
CA GLY A 26 9.55 -18.59 -7.59
C GLY A 26 10.84 -17.79 -7.68
N ARG A 27 11.27 -17.20 -6.56
CA ARG A 27 12.52 -16.45 -6.45
C ARG A 27 13.72 -17.28 -6.88
N ARG A 28 13.88 -18.48 -6.32
CA ARG A 28 14.99 -19.38 -6.65
C ARG A 28 15.00 -19.83 -8.10
N LEU A 29 13.83 -20.07 -8.70
CA LEU A 29 13.74 -20.43 -10.11
C LEU A 29 14.16 -19.28 -11.02
N GLY A 30 13.74 -18.05 -10.70
CA GLY A 30 14.18 -16.86 -11.43
C GLY A 30 15.69 -16.62 -11.31
N GLU A 31 16.23 -16.71 -10.09
CA GLU A 31 17.67 -16.60 -9.86
C GLU A 31 18.45 -17.70 -10.61
N ALA A 32 17.97 -18.94 -10.58
CA ALA A 32 18.62 -20.05 -11.30
C ALA A 32 18.58 -19.88 -12.83
N ALA A 33 17.52 -19.27 -13.38
CA ALA A 33 17.41 -19.03 -14.81
C ALA A 33 18.44 -17.99 -15.30
N GLU A 34 18.76 -17.00 -14.47
CA GLU A 34 19.63 -15.88 -14.85
C GLU A 34 21.09 -16.07 -14.42
N LEU A 35 21.31 -16.69 -13.26
CA LEU A 35 22.64 -16.84 -12.64
C LEU A 35 23.18 -18.27 -12.79
N GLY A 36 22.32 -19.23 -13.12
CA GLY A 36 22.68 -20.63 -13.26
C GLY A 36 23.35 -20.96 -14.59
N PRO A 37 23.92 -22.18 -14.71
CA PRO A 37 24.54 -22.65 -15.94
C PRO A 37 23.54 -22.69 -17.11
N ARG A 38 23.96 -22.21 -18.28
CA ARG A 38 23.16 -22.21 -19.51
C ARG A 38 23.84 -23.03 -20.60
N ARG A 39 23.05 -23.50 -21.56
CA ARG A 39 23.54 -24.22 -22.75
C ARG A 39 22.86 -23.71 -24.00
N ALA A 40 23.60 -23.65 -25.10
CA ALA A 40 23.08 -23.37 -26.43
C ALA A 40 22.24 -24.56 -26.93
N LEU A 41 21.48 -24.36 -28.01
CA LEU A 41 20.74 -25.44 -28.67
C LEU A 41 21.66 -26.57 -29.18
N SER A 42 22.91 -26.23 -29.53
CA SER A 42 23.97 -27.17 -29.88
C SER A 42 24.56 -27.94 -28.70
N GLY A 43 24.19 -27.60 -27.46
CA GLY A 43 24.67 -28.23 -26.22
C GLY A 43 25.92 -27.60 -25.60
N GLU A 44 26.52 -26.61 -26.27
CA GLU A 44 27.68 -25.86 -25.78
C GLU A 44 27.34 -25.03 -24.53
N PRO A 45 28.22 -24.95 -23.52
CA PRO A 45 28.02 -24.09 -22.36
C PRO A 45 27.93 -22.61 -22.75
N LEU A 46 26.96 -21.90 -22.18
CA LEU A 46 26.81 -20.45 -22.29
C LEU A 46 27.04 -19.80 -20.94
N ALA A 47 27.53 -18.56 -20.97
CA ALA A 47 27.59 -17.72 -19.78
C ALA A 47 26.18 -17.54 -19.18
N PRO A 48 26.08 -17.31 -17.85
CA PRO A 48 24.85 -16.84 -17.22
C PRO A 48 24.32 -15.58 -17.93
N VAL A 49 23.02 -15.28 -17.77
CA VAL A 49 22.44 -14.02 -18.27
C VAL A 49 23.12 -12.82 -17.63
N LEU A 50 23.46 -12.93 -16.34
CA LEU A 50 24.14 -11.90 -15.55
C LEU A 50 25.49 -12.47 -15.04
N PRO A 51 26.53 -12.50 -15.89
CA PRO A 51 27.80 -13.15 -15.57
C PRO A 51 28.53 -12.54 -14.37
N ALA A 52 28.52 -11.21 -14.20
CA ALA A 52 29.18 -10.54 -13.09
C ALA A 52 28.44 -10.76 -11.77
N VAL A 53 27.10 -10.71 -11.78
CA VAL A 53 26.26 -11.00 -10.61
C VAL A 53 26.43 -12.46 -10.18
N ALA A 54 26.42 -13.39 -11.15
CA ALA A 54 26.61 -14.81 -10.87
C ALA A 54 27.99 -15.10 -10.25
N ALA A 55 29.05 -14.50 -10.79
CA ALA A 55 30.40 -14.66 -10.25
C ALA A 55 30.52 -14.12 -8.82
N ALA A 56 30.00 -12.91 -8.54
CA ALA A 56 30.06 -12.30 -7.23
C ALA A 56 29.18 -13.02 -6.19
N GLN A 57 28.02 -13.55 -6.60
CA GLN A 57 27.19 -14.41 -5.76
C GLN A 57 27.92 -15.72 -5.43
N ALA A 58 28.53 -16.39 -6.41
CA ALA A 58 29.27 -17.63 -6.21
C ALA A 58 30.48 -17.44 -5.27
N ALA A 59 31.10 -16.26 -5.30
CA ALA A 59 32.16 -15.85 -4.38
C ALA A 59 31.66 -15.49 -2.96
N GLY A 60 30.34 -15.50 -2.73
CA GLY A 60 29.75 -15.14 -1.43
C GLY A 60 29.77 -13.64 -1.11
N LEU A 61 30.04 -12.79 -2.09
CA LEU A 61 30.14 -11.33 -1.91
C LEU A 61 28.76 -10.65 -1.93
N LEU A 62 27.74 -11.32 -2.44
CA LEU A 62 26.38 -10.79 -2.58
C LEU A 62 25.39 -11.62 -1.76
N ASN A 63 24.51 -10.94 -1.04
CA ASN A 63 23.34 -11.56 -0.42
C ASN A 63 22.15 -11.56 -1.41
N GLY A 64 21.04 -12.19 -1.02
CA GLY A 64 19.84 -12.29 -1.87
C GLY A 64 19.19 -10.95 -2.20
N GLU A 65 19.32 -9.94 -1.34
CA GLU A 65 18.79 -8.59 -1.61
C GLU A 65 19.65 -7.86 -2.65
N HIS A 66 20.98 -7.97 -2.57
CA HIS A 66 21.89 -7.45 -3.60
C HIS A 66 21.58 -8.08 -4.97
N VAL A 67 21.44 -9.40 -5.01
CA VAL A 67 21.08 -10.12 -6.25
C VAL A 67 19.77 -9.58 -6.82
N LYS A 68 18.74 -9.40 -5.98
CA LYS A 68 17.47 -8.84 -6.43
C LYS A 68 17.61 -7.44 -7.02
N VAL A 69 18.31 -6.53 -6.33
CA VAL A 69 18.51 -5.15 -6.79
C VAL A 69 19.27 -5.11 -8.11
N LEU A 70 20.33 -5.92 -8.25
CA LEU A 70 21.14 -6.00 -9.47
C LEU A 70 20.32 -6.53 -10.64
N ARG A 71 19.55 -7.60 -10.43
CA ARG A 71 18.63 -8.14 -11.44
C ARG A 71 17.62 -7.08 -11.89
N ASP A 72 16.94 -6.44 -10.95
CA ASP A 72 15.95 -5.41 -11.24
C ASP A 72 16.56 -4.22 -12.01
N ALA A 73 17.79 -3.82 -11.67
CA ALA A 73 18.49 -2.73 -12.34
C ALA A 73 18.84 -3.06 -13.80
N VAL A 74 19.41 -4.24 -14.06
CA VAL A 74 19.78 -4.67 -15.42
C VAL A 74 18.54 -4.86 -16.31
N HIS A 75 17.43 -5.38 -15.75
CA HIS A 75 16.17 -5.52 -16.49
C HIS A 75 15.53 -4.17 -16.87
N ARG A 76 15.89 -3.08 -16.18
CA ARG A 76 15.41 -1.72 -16.47
C ARG A 76 16.30 -0.97 -17.45
N LEU A 77 17.39 -1.57 -17.93
CA LEU A 77 18.21 -0.93 -18.96
C LEU A 77 17.35 -0.66 -20.21
N PRO A 78 17.42 0.56 -20.78
CA PRO A 78 16.70 0.88 -22.00
C PRO A 78 17.13 -0.03 -23.16
N GLY A 79 16.17 -0.34 -24.05
CA GLY A 79 16.43 -1.23 -25.19
C GLY A 79 17.40 -0.66 -26.24
N PHE A 80 17.72 0.64 -26.18
CA PHE A 80 18.75 1.26 -27.03
C PHE A 80 20.18 1.02 -26.54
N VAL A 81 20.34 0.54 -25.30
CA VAL A 81 21.66 0.23 -24.72
C VAL A 81 22.19 -1.04 -25.38
N ASP A 82 23.38 -0.96 -25.96
CA ASP A 82 24.04 -2.11 -26.57
C ASP A 82 24.54 -3.11 -25.52
N ALA A 83 24.84 -4.34 -25.96
CA ALA A 83 25.25 -5.41 -25.07
C ALA A 83 26.53 -5.10 -24.28
N ALA A 84 27.52 -4.42 -24.88
CA ALA A 84 28.77 -4.12 -24.19
C ALA A 84 28.55 -3.09 -23.08
N THR A 85 27.72 -2.08 -23.34
CA THR A 85 27.33 -1.10 -22.31
C THR A 85 26.51 -1.75 -21.18
N ALA A 86 25.62 -2.69 -21.51
CA ALA A 86 24.86 -3.45 -20.51
C ALA A 86 25.77 -4.32 -19.62
N GLU A 87 26.75 -5.01 -20.21
CA GLU A 87 27.75 -5.80 -19.46
C GLU A 87 28.60 -4.92 -18.55
N GLN A 88 29.03 -3.75 -19.04
CA GLN A 88 29.79 -2.79 -18.24
C GLN A 88 28.96 -2.24 -17.07
N PHE A 89 27.68 -1.92 -17.33
CA PHE A 89 26.74 -1.47 -16.31
C PHE A 89 26.56 -2.52 -15.20
N GLU A 90 26.37 -3.79 -15.57
CA GLU A 90 26.29 -4.89 -14.63
C GLU A 90 27.57 -4.98 -13.78
N ALA A 91 28.74 -5.02 -14.41
CA ALA A 91 30.02 -5.14 -13.71
C ALA A 91 30.28 -3.97 -12.75
N ASP A 92 29.93 -2.75 -13.16
CA ASP A 92 30.10 -1.56 -12.33
C ASP A 92 29.14 -1.50 -11.16
N LEU A 93 27.90 -2.01 -11.30
CA LEU A 93 26.99 -2.13 -10.16
C LEU A 93 27.40 -3.24 -9.20
N VAL A 94 27.91 -4.37 -9.71
CA VAL A 94 28.48 -5.43 -8.87
C VAL A 94 29.65 -4.89 -8.06
N ARG A 95 30.54 -4.10 -8.66
CA ARG A 95 31.68 -3.48 -7.95
C ARG A 95 31.21 -2.58 -6.79
N VAL A 96 30.11 -1.85 -6.97
CA VAL A 96 29.50 -1.05 -5.89
C VAL A 96 28.89 -1.95 -4.83
N ALA A 97 28.13 -2.98 -5.24
CA ALA A 97 27.41 -3.89 -4.34
C ALA A 97 28.30 -4.64 -3.35
N VAL A 98 29.57 -4.86 -3.69
CA VAL A 98 30.56 -5.50 -2.80
C VAL A 98 30.90 -4.60 -1.59
N GLY A 99 30.73 -3.28 -1.70
CA GLY A 99 31.12 -2.31 -0.67
C GLY A 99 29.98 -1.62 0.07
N VAL A 100 28.72 -1.80 -0.35
CA VAL A 100 27.56 -1.07 0.20
C VAL A 100 26.40 -2.00 0.54
N GLY A 101 25.42 -1.48 1.30
CA GLY A 101 24.18 -2.20 1.59
C GLY A 101 23.18 -2.18 0.42
N PRO A 102 22.11 -3.01 0.47
CA PRO A 102 21.12 -3.12 -0.61
C PRO A 102 20.37 -1.83 -0.90
N LYS A 103 20.15 -0.98 0.11
CA LYS A 103 19.46 0.30 -0.05
C LYS A 103 20.33 1.28 -0.84
N GLU A 104 21.58 1.46 -0.44
CA GLU A 104 22.53 2.35 -1.09
C GLU A 104 22.82 1.89 -2.53
N LEU A 105 22.90 0.57 -2.75
CA LEU A 105 23.01 -0.01 -4.08
C LEU A 105 21.79 0.34 -4.95
N LYS A 106 20.58 0.23 -4.40
CA LYS A 106 19.34 0.56 -5.11
C LYS A 106 19.31 2.04 -5.52
N ASP A 107 19.63 2.93 -4.60
CA ASP A 107 19.67 4.38 -4.87
C ASP A 107 20.72 4.71 -5.96
N THR A 108 21.88 4.04 -5.90
CA THR A 108 22.93 4.17 -6.93
C THR A 108 22.48 3.65 -8.30
N ALA A 109 21.80 2.50 -8.33
CA ALA A 109 21.28 1.92 -9.56
C ALA A 109 20.18 2.79 -10.19
N GLU A 110 19.27 3.33 -9.38
CA GLU A 110 18.23 4.26 -9.84
C GLU A 110 18.84 5.55 -10.42
N LEU A 111 19.85 6.11 -9.76
CA LEU A 111 20.57 7.29 -10.28
C LEU A 111 21.29 6.99 -11.61
N ARG A 112 21.97 5.84 -11.72
CA ARG A 112 22.67 5.49 -12.98
C ARG A 112 21.72 5.22 -14.12
N LEU A 113 20.60 4.52 -13.87
CA LEU A 113 19.55 4.33 -14.87
C LEU A 113 18.98 5.67 -15.32
N PHE A 114 18.71 6.58 -14.37
CA PHE A 114 18.27 7.93 -14.68
C PHE A 114 19.28 8.64 -15.58
N LEU A 115 20.58 8.64 -15.25
CA LEU A 115 21.62 9.28 -16.06
C LEU A 115 21.81 8.66 -17.45
N LEU A 116 21.53 7.36 -17.59
CA LEU A 116 21.59 6.65 -18.89
C LEU A 116 20.38 6.96 -19.79
N ASP A 117 19.26 7.36 -19.20
CA ASP A 117 17.98 7.58 -19.89
C ASP A 117 17.44 9.00 -19.62
N GLN A 118 18.28 10.02 -19.79
CA GLN A 118 17.88 11.43 -19.61
C GLN A 118 16.86 11.90 -20.67
N ASP A 119 16.88 11.26 -21.85
CA ASP A 119 15.97 11.53 -22.98
C ASP A 119 14.99 10.37 -23.20
N GLY A 120 14.69 9.61 -22.13
CA GLY A 120 13.72 8.51 -22.18
C GLY A 120 12.39 8.95 -22.79
N PRO A 121 11.57 8.00 -23.28
CA PRO A 121 10.31 8.34 -23.91
C PRO A 121 9.49 9.25 -22.99
N GLU A 122 8.85 10.27 -23.58
CA GLU A 122 8.01 11.22 -22.86
C GLU A 122 7.14 10.46 -21.84
N PRO A 123 7.05 10.92 -20.56
CA PRO A 123 6.33 10.22 -19.52
C PRO A 123 4.95 9.77 -20.00
N ASP A 124 4.80 8.46 -20.25
CA ASP A 124 3.59 7.92 -20.87
C ASP A 124 2.40 8.09 -19.92
N ASP A 125 1.55 9.08 -20.22
CA ASP A 125 0.31 9.32 -19.50
C ASP A 125 -0.60 8.09 -19.49
N THR A 126 -0.47 7.19 -20.47
CA THR A 126 -1.19 5.92 -20.52
C THR A 126 -0.67 4.93 -19.47
N GLU A 127 0.64 4.83 -19.26
CA GLU A 127 1.22 4.06 -18.16
C GLU A 127 0.84 4.65 -16.80
N ARG A 128 0.94 5.97 -16.65
CA ARG A 128 0.55 6.69 -15.42
C ARG A 128 -0.93 6.42 -15.09
N ALA A 129 -1.78 6.50 -16.11
CA ALA A 129 -3.19 6.18 -16.00
C ALA A 129 -3.42 4.73 -15.59
N ARG A 130 -2.66 3.76 -16.12
CA ARG A 130 -2.78 2.34 -15.76
C ARG A 130 -2.30 2.03 -14.33
N LYS A 131 -1.26 2.73 -13.86
CA LYS A 131 -0.64 2.49 -12.55
C LYS A 131 -1.39 3.19 -11.40
N ARG A 132 -2.17 4.25 -11.66
CA ARG A 132 -2.94 4.93 -10.62
C ARG A 132 -3.99 4.00 -10.01
N GLY A 133 -4.14 4.02 -8.69
CA GLY A 133 -5.13 3.19 -8.03
C GLY A 133 -5.22 3.42 -6.54
N LEU A 134 -6.40 3.18 -5.99
CA LEU A 134 -6.67 3.15 -4.57
C LEU A 134 -7.41 1.85 -4.28
N SER A 135 -6.83 1.03 -3.41
CA SER A 135 -7.38 -0.26 -3.04
C SER A 135 -7.49 -0.38 -1.53
N THR A 136 -8.51 -1.11 -1.09
CA THR A 136 -8.78 -1.36 0.33
C THR A 136 -8.63 -2.86 0.58
N GLY A 137 -7.94 -3.21 1.66
CA GLY A 137 -7.85 -4.60 2.12
C GLY A 137 -9.04 -5.01 2.97
N LYS A 138 -9.07 -6.28 3.38
CA LYS A 138 -10.05 -6.76 4.35
C LYS A 138 -9.81 -6.10 5.71
N GLN A 139 -10.90 -5.78 6.40
CA GLN A 139 -10.82 -5.28 7.77
C GLN A 139 -10.13 -6.30 8.69
N GLY A 140 -9.17 -5.82 9.47
CA GLY A 140 -8.41 -6.59 10.44
C GLY A 140 -9.20 -6.94 11.71
N ARG A 141 -8.58 -7.73 12.59
CA ARG A 141 -9.19 -8.14 13.88
C ARG A 141 -9.32 -6.98 14.85
N ASP A 142 -8.50 -5.95 14.66
CA ASP A 142 -8.49 -4.66 15.35
C ASP A 142 -9.50 -3.65 14.78
N ALA A 143 -10.34 -4.08 13.83
CA ALA A 143 -11.27 -3.23 13.08
C ALA A 143 -10.59 -2.18 12.17
N MET A 144 -9.27 -2.23 12.00
CA MET A 144 -8.55 -1.36 11.06
C MET A 144 -8.71 -1.88 9.64
N THR A 145 -8.84 -0.98 8.67
CA THR A 145 -8.92 -1.35 7.25
C THR A 145 -7.70 -0.78 6.53
N PRO A 146 -6.78 -1.60 6.01
CA PRO A 146 -5.59 -1.11 5.32
C PRO A 146 -5.97 -0.56 3.95
N TRP A 147 -5.38 0.58 3.58
CA TRP A 147 -5.53 1.23 2.28
C TRP A 147 -4.17 1.30 1.60
N THR A 148 -4.13 1.00 0.30
CA THR A 148 -2.93 1.14 -0.53
C THR A 148 -3.27 2.03 -1.71
N ALA A 149 -2.47 3.09 -1.88
CA ALA A 149 -2.68 4.11 -2.91
C ALA A 149 -1.43 4.29 -3.76
N ASN A 150 -1.63 4.46 -5.06
CA ASN A 150 -0.66 5.00 -5.99
C ASN A 150 -1.31 6.19 -6.70
N LEU A 151 -0.94 7.40 -6.27
CA LEU A 151 -1.60 8.63 -6.66
C LEU A 151 -1.00 9.24 -7.93
N THR A 152 -1.82 9.91 -8.73
CA THR A 152 -1.30 10.80 -9.78
C THR A 152 -0.62 12.02 -9.14
N PRO A 153 0.23 12.75 -9.87
CA PRO A 153 0.83 13.99 -9.37
C PRO A 153 -0.21 15.01 -8.90
N GLU A 154 -1.31 15.17 -9.63
CA GLU A 154 -2.42 16.04 -9.25
C GLU A 154 -3.06 15.60 -7.91
N ALA A 155 -3.40 14.31 -7.76
CA ALA A 155 -3.98 13.81 -6.53
C ALA A 155 -3.00 13.91 -5.35
N ALA A 156 -1.71 13.67 -5.58
CA ALA A 156 -0.67 13.84 -4.56
C ALA A 156 -0.54 15.30 -4.11
N ALA A 157 -0.53 16.25 -5.05
CA ALA A 157 -0.45 17.69 -4.74
C ALA A 157 -1.66 18.18 -3.93
N VAL A 158 -2.87 17.71 -4.26
CA VAL A 158 -4.09 18.03 -3.48
C VAL A 158 -3.94 17.52 -2.03
N TRP A 159 -3.52 16.27 -1.86
CA TRP A 159 -3.33 15.69 -0.53
C TRP A 159 -2.17 16.31 0.24
N GLU A 160 -1.11 16.75 -0.42
CA GLU A 160 0.01 17.46 0.21
C GLU A 160 -0.47 18.73 0.93
N VAL A 161 -1.27 19.56 0.25
CA VAL A 161 -1.82 20.78 0.84
C VAL A 161 -2.80 20.48 1.97
N LEU A 162 -3.66 19.47 1.80
CA LEU A 162 -4.60 19.05 2.85
C LEU A 162 -3.86 18.53 4.08
N PHE A 163 -2.82 17.72 3.93
CA PHE A 163 -2.02 17.24 5.04
C PHE A 163 -1.20 18.36 5.68
N ALA A 164 -0.64 19.29 4.91
CA ALA A 164 0.03 20.46 5.46
C ALA A 164 -0.90 21.27 6.38
N LYS A 165 -2.19 21.38 6.03
CA LYS A 165 -3.18 22.11 6.84
C LYS A 165 -3.71 21.29 8.02
N PHE A 166 -4.14 20.05 7.80
CA PHE A 166 -4.92 19.27 8.77
C PHE A 166 -4.09 18.26 9.57
N ALA A 167 -2.88 17.92 9.13
CA ALA A 167 -1.96 17.02 9.83
C ALA A 167 -0.80 17.76 10.54
N ALA A 168 -0.85 19.10 10.59
CA ALA A 168 0.08 19.89 11.39
C ALA A 168 -0.02 19.51 12.89
N PRO A 169 1.05 19.69 13.69
CA PRO A 169 0.99 19.42 15.12
C PRO A 169 -0.18 20.16 15.80
N GLY A 170 -0.93 19.47 16.66
CA GLY A 170 -2.10 20.00 17.35
C GLY A 170 -3.40 20.04 16.53
N MET A 171 -3.35 19.84 15.21
CA MET A 171 -4.54 19.80 14.36
C MET A 171 -5.21 18.43 14.39
N CYS A 172 -6.55 18.42 14.39
CA CYS A 172 -7.37 17.21 14.29
C CYS A 172 -7.02 16.14 15.34
N ASN A 173 -6.58 16.53 16.54
CA ASN A 173 -6.19 15.59 17.58
C ASN A 173 -7.43 15.01 18.29
N PRO A 174 -7.75 13.71 18.14
CA PRO A 174 -8.90 13.12 18.82
C PRO A 174 -8.70 12.94 20.33
N ASP A 175 -7.46 12.97 20.82
CA ASP A 175 -7.13 12.85 22.25
C ASP A 175 -7.22 14.20 22.98
N ASP A 176 -7.35 15.30 22.23
CA ASP A 176 -7.60 16.62 22.78
C ASP A 176 -9.09 16.77 23.15
N PRO A 177 -9.44 17.26 24.36
CA PRO A 177 -10.83 17.52 24.73
C PRO A 177 -11.56 18.50 23.81
N GLU A 178 -10.83 19.44 23.19
CA GLU A 178 -11.34 20.43 22.24
C GLU A 178 -10.52 20.39 20.93
N PRO A 179 -10.73 19.39 20.07
CA PRO A 179 -9.92 19.20 18.87
C PRO A 179 -9.94 20.41 17.94
N CYS A 180 -8.76 20.98 17.66
CA CYS A 180 -8.61 22.05 16.69
C CYS A 180 -8.79 21.52 15.25
N THR A 181 -9.94 21.81 14.64
CA THR A 181 -10.29 21.37 13.27
C THR A 181 -10.32 22.52 12.26
N SER A 182 -10.16 23.76 12.72
CA SER A 182 -10.10 24.97 11.88
C SER A 182 -9.18 26.02 12.54
N GLY A 183 -8.71 27.00 11.77
CA GLY A 183 -7.80 28.01 12.28
C GLY A 183 -6.39 27.49 12.53
N THR A 184 -5.77 27.97 13.61
CA THR A 184 -4.40 27.64 14.05
C THR A 184 -4.48 27.06 15.46
N PRO A 185 -3.85 25.90 15.73
CA PRO A 185 -3.87 25.30 17.05
C PRO A 185 -3.09 26.15 18.04
N THR A 186 -3.48 26.09 19.31
CA THR A 186 -2.76 26.76 20.39
C THR A 186 -1.41 26.10 20.65
N GLN A 187 -0.47 26.81 21.28
CA GLN A 187 0.84 26.23 21.62
C GLN A 187 0.69 24.99 22.53
N ALA A 188 -0.25 25.01 23.47
CA ALA A 188 -0.53 23.85 24.32
C ALA A 188 -1.02 22.62 23.53
N GLN A 189 -1.83 22.83 22.48
CA GLN A 189 -2.29 21.74 21.60
C GLN A 189 -1.13 21.16 20.78
N ILE A 190 -0.20 22.00 20.34
CA ILE A 190 1.00 21.58 19.62
C ILE A 190 1.92 20.76 20.55
N ASP A 191 2.19 21.26 21.75
CA ASP A 191 3.13 20.64 22.68
C ASP A 191 2.64 19.29 23.22
N ASN A 192 1.31 19.14 23.36
CA ASN A 192 0.67 17.90 23.81
C ASN A 192 0.33 16.92 22.67
N ASP A 193 0.65 17.25 21.41
CA ASP A 193 0.44 16.34 20.29
C ASP A 193 1.60 15.33 20.17
N HIS A 194 1.40 14.15 20.75
CA HIS A 194 2.40 13.07 20.73
C HIS A 194 2.24 12.10 19.56
N ARG A 195 1.35 12.40 18.59
CA ARG A 195 1.08 11.52 17.46
C ARG A 195 2.20 11.59 16.42
N SER A 196 2.53 10.44 15.85
CA SER A 196 3.40 10.36 14.68
C SER A 196 2.78 11.09 13.47
N LEU A 197 3.61 11.46 12.49
CA LEU A 197 3.11 12.07 11.24
C LEU A 197 2.04 11.20 10.56
N ALA A 198 2.24 9.87 10.54
CA ALA A 198 1.29 8.94 9.95
C ALA A 198 -0.08 8.95 10.67
N GLN A 199 -0.09 9.02 12.00
CA GLN A 199 -1.32 9.16 12.79
C GLN A 199 -2.01 10.51 12.53
N ARG A 200 -1.24 11.61 12.45
CA ARG A 200 -1.80 12.93 12.12
C ARG A 200 -2.41 12.97 10.72
N GLN A 201 -1.77 12.35 9.73
CA GLN A 201 -2.31 12.21 8.38
C GLN A 201 -3.57 11.33 8.34
N HIS A 202 -3.63 10.26 9.14
CA HIS A 202 -4.84 9.47 9.30
C HIS A 202 -6.02 10.30 9.84
N ASP A 203 -5.79 11.08 10.91
CA ASP A 203 -6.86 11.87 11.52
C ASP A 203 -7.29 13.03 10.60
N ALA A 204 -6.34 13.62 9.87
CA ALA A 204 -6.62 14.59 8.82
C ALA A 204 -7.51 14.01 7.71
N LEU A 205 -7.24 12.78 7.26
CA LEU A 205 -8.06 12.08 6.25
C LEU A 205 -9.52 11.95 6.72
N LEU A 206 -9.73 11.60 7.99
CA LEU A 206 -11.07 11.52 8.58
C LEU A 206 -11.77 12.88 8.63
N VAL A 207 -11.07 13.93 9.04
CA VAL A 207 -11.64 15.29 9.11
C VAL A 207 -11.99 15.81 7.72
N VAL A 208 -11.11 15.65 6.73
CA VAL A 208 -11.39 16.03 5.33
C VAL A 208 -12.62 15.28 4.80
N GLY A 209 -12.74 13.98 5.07
CA GLY A 209 -13.91 13.20 4.70
C GLY A 209 -15.20 13.71 5.36
N ARG A 210 -15.14 14.11 6.64
CA ARG A 210 -16.28 14.71 7.34
C ARG A 210 -16.67 16.07 6.76
N ILE A 211 -15.68 16.92 6.42
CA ILE A 211 -15.93 18.19 5.75
C ILE A 211 -16.66 17.97 4.42
N ALA A 212 -16.20 17.00 3.61
CA ALA A 212 -16.87 16.65 2.36
C ALA A 212 -18.32 16.18 2.59
N LEU A 213 -18.55 15.33 3.60
CA LEU A 213 -19.90 14.85 3.96
C LEU A 213 -20.84 15.95 4.49
N MET A 214 -20.31 17.11 4.91
CA MET A 214 -21.13 18.27 5.31
C MET A 214 -21.57 19.13 4.12
N THR A 215 -21.00 18.90 2.94
CA THR A 215 -21.43 19.56 1.70
C THR A 215 -22.59 18.82 1.04
N ASP A 216 -23.30 19.47 0.11
CA ASP A 216 -24.33 18.80 -0.68
C ASP A 216 -23.67 17.92 -1.75
N LEU A 217 -23.51 16.63 -1.42
CA LEU A 217 -22.99 15.60 -2.33
C LEU A 217 -24.09 14.99 -3.22
N GLY A 218 -25.32 15.50 -3.16
CA GLY A 218 -26.46 14.97 -3.88
C GLY A 218 -26.95 13.63 -3.32
N GLN A 219 -27.39 12.74 -4.22
CA GLN A 219 -27.99 11.46 -3.87
C GLN A 219 -27.15 10.27 -4.34
N LEU A 220 -27.09 9.24 -3.51
CA LEU A 220 -26.57 7.91 -3.81
C LEU A 220 -27.72 6.90 -3.69
N ASN A 221 -28.06 6.23 -4.79
CA ASN A 221 -29.19 5.29 -4.87
C ASN A 221 -30.54 5.90 -4.41
N GLY A 222 -30.79 7.17 -4.74
CA GLY A 222 -32.03 7.88 -4.40
C GLY A 222 -32.11 8.40 -2.96
N LEU A 223 -31.05 8.24 -2.15
CA LEU A 223 -30.96 8.77 -0.80
C LEU A 223 -29.81 9.79 -0.70
N PRO A 224 -29.90 10.82 0.16
CA PRO A 224 -28.78 11.71 0.42
C PRO A 224 -27.53 10.93 0.85
N VAL A 225 -26.36 11.30 0.32
CA VAL A 225 -25.09 10.68 0.70
C VAL A 225 -24.88 10.84 2.20
N SER A 226 -24.99 9.73 2.93
CA SER A 226 -24.96 9.72 4.39
C SER A 226 -24.31 8.46 4.94
N LEU A 227 -23.64 8.59 6.07
CA LEU A 227 -23.06 7.45 6.78
C LEU A 227 -24.12 6.81 7.67
N ILE A 228 -24.62 5.66 7.24
CA ILE A 228 -25.58 4.86 8.01
C ILE A 228 -24.82 3.83 8.84
N ILE A 229 -25.09 3.78 10.14
CA ILE A 229 -24.54 2.78 11.07
C ILE A 229 -25.72 2.07 11.75
N ARG A 230 -25.73 0.75 11.66
CA ARG A 230 -26.70 -0.11 12.35
C ARG A 230 -26.04 -0.74 13.57
N THR A 231 -26.70 -0.68 14.70
CA THR A 231 -26.33 -1.39 15.95
C THR A 231 -27.59 -1.73 16.73
N THR A 232 -27.47 -2.44 17.86
CA THR A 232 -28.60 -2.76 18.73
C THR A 232 -28.74 -1.74 19.86
N VAL A 233 -29.95 -1.59 20.40
CA VAL A 233 -30.16 -0.76 21.61
C VAL A 233 -29.36 -1.32 22.79
N GLN A 234 -29.27 -2.65 22.91
CA GLN A 234 -28.48 -3.31 23.95
C GLN A 234 -26.98 -2.95 23.88
N ASP A 235 -26.41 -2.90 22.68
CA ASP A 235 -25.00 -2.52 22.49
C ASP A 235 -24.77 -1.06 22.90
N LEU A 236 -25.72 -0.17 22.58
CA LEU A 236 -25.66 1.25 22.96
C LEU A 236 -25.79 1.44 24.49
N GLU A 237 -26.74 0.75 25.14
CA GLU A 237 -26.97 0.83 26.58
C GLU A 237 -25.80 0.27 27.38
N SER A 238 -25.27 -0.89 26.96
CA SER A 238 -24.12 -1.52 27.62
C SER A 238 -22.79 -0.84 27.30
N ARG A 239 -22.76 0.05 26.30
CA ARG A 239 -21.53 0.66 25.74
C ARG A 239 -20.49 -0.40 25.34
N ALA A 240 -20.96 -1.60 24.99
CA ALA A 240 -20.17 -2.72 24.52
C ALA A 240 -20.84 -3.33 23.29
N GLY A 241 -20.06 -3.63 22.25
CA GLY A 241 -20.58 -4.19 21.00
C GLY A 241 -20.04 -3.50 19.76
N ILE A 242 -20.73 -3.69 18.63
CA ILE A 242 -20.31 -3.16 17.34
C ILE A 242 -21.47 -2.53 16.58
N GLY A 243 -21.18 -1.43 15.89
CA GLY A 243 -21.97 -0.96 14.76
C GLY A 243 -21.49 -1.57 13.46
N ILE A 244 -22.36 -1.61 12.46
CA ILE A 244 -22.06 -2.03 11.10
C ILE A 244 -22.47 -0.89 10.17
N SER A 245 -21.54 -0.36 9.39
CA SER A 245 -21.84 0.67 8.38
C SER A 245 -22.68 0.11 7.23
N GLY A 246 -23.32 0.96 6.43
CA GLY A 246 -24.03 0.54 5.22
C GLY A 246 -23.17 -0.27 4.23
N GLY A 247 -21.84 -0.05 4.23
CA GLY A 247 -20.87 -0.81 3.44
C GLY A 247 -20.33 -2.07 4.12
N GLY A 248 -20.79 -2.40 5.33
CA GLY A 248 -20.38 -3.61 6.07
C GLY A 248 -19.17 -3.45 6.99
N THR A 249 -18.60 -2.25 7.12
CA THR A 249 -17.49 -1.97 8.04
C THR A 249 -17.96 -2.14 9.48
N LYS A 250 -17.25 -2.94 10.28
CA LYS A 250 -17.53 -3.08 11.72
C LYS A 250 -16.88 -1.93 12.47
N ILE A 251 -17.62 -1.29 13.36
CA ILE A 251 -17.19 -0.10 14.09
C ILE A 251 -17.40 -0.38 15.60
N PRO A 252 -16.39 -0.27 16.46
CA PRO A 252 -16.58 -0.43 17.90
C PRO A 252 -17.63 0.55 18.43
N ILE A 253 -18.47 0.13 19.38
CA ILE A 253 -19.57 0.99 19.85
C ILE A 253 -19.09 2.31 20.46
N LYS A 254 -17.88 2.35 21.05
CA LYS A 254 -17.25 3.59 21.53
C LYS A 254 -17.07 4.61 20.39
N ASP A 255 -16.64 4.14 19.21
CA ASP A 255 -16.50 4.98 18.03
C ASP A 255 -17.87 5.38 17.47
N VAL A 256 -18.85 4.48 17.48
CA VAL A 256 -20.24 4.81 17.09
C VAL A 256 -20.77 5.96 17.95
N LEU A 257 -20.58 5.90 19.27
CA LEU A 257 -21.01 6.95 20.20
C LEU A 257 -20.26 8.28 19.95
N ARG A 258 -18.94 8.22 19.70
CA ARG A 258 -18.15 9.41 19.36
C ARG A 258 -18.59 10.04 18.04
N MET A 259 -18.88 9.23 17.03
CA MET A 259 -19.39 9.68 15.73
C MET A 259 -20.80 10.25 15.86
N ALA A 260 -21.62 9.67 16.74
CA ALA A 260 -22.95 10.14 17.05
C ALA A 260 -22.94 11.57 17.63
N ALA A 261 -21.94 11.96 18.43
CA ALA A 261 -21.88 13.29 19.05
C ALA A 261 -22.00 14.48 18.07
N HIS A 262 -21.69 14.28 16.79
CA HIS A 262 -21.73 15.31 15.74
C HIS A 262 -22.70 14.98 14.58
N ALA A 263 -23.65 14.07 14.78
CA ALA A 263 -24.54 13.59 13.73
C ALA A 263 -26.01 14.01 13.95
N HIS A 264 -26.79 14.07 12.87
CA HIS A 264 -28.25 14.11 12.96
C HIS A 264 -28.78 12.69 13.17
N HIS A 265 -29.41 12.47 14.32
CA HIS A 265 -29.88 11.14 14.71
C HIS A 265 -31.25 10.80 14.13
N PHE A 266 -31.29 9.66 13.45
CA PHE A 266 -32.50 8.97 13.06
C PHE A 266 -32.49 7.59 13.71
N LEU A 267 -33.53 7.26 14.45
CA LEU A 267 -33.69 5.94 15.07
C LEU A 267 -34.65 5.12 14.21
N ALA A 268 -34.13 4.09 13.56
CA ALA A 268 -34.93 3.07 12.90
C ALA A 268 -34.99 1.82 13.79
N VAL A 269 -36.19 1.42 14.20
CA VAL A 269 -36.42 0.18 14.96
C VAL A 269 -36.77 -0.92 13.98
N PHE A 270 -36.12 -2.06 14.07
CA PHE A 270 -36.37 -3.22 13.21
C PHE A 270 -36.91 -4.39 14.03
N ASP A 271 -37.79 -5.17 13.43
CA ASP A 271 -38.24 -6.44 13.98
C ASP A 271 -37.10 -7.45 13.94
N GLN A 272 -36.84 -8.10 15.09
CA GLN A 272 -35.73 -9.03 15.24
C GLN A 272 -35.93 -10.32 14.43
N ALA A 273 -37.18 -10.73 14.18
CA ALA A 273 -37.49 -11.96 13.45
C ALA A 273 -37.44 -11.78 11.93
N SER A 274 -38.03 -10.69 11.40
CA SER A 274 -38.14 -10.45 9.96
C SER A 274 -37.11 -9.47 9.39
N GLY A 275 -36.43 -8.68 10.24
CA GLY A 275 -35.56 -7.59 9.80
C GLY A 275 -36.30 -6.40 9.18
N SER A 276 -37.64 -6.38 9.26
CA SER A 276 -38.48 -5.31 8.71
C SER A 276 -38.41 -4.07 9.59
N ALA A 277 -38.39 -2.88 8.99
CA ALA A 277 -38.47 -1.63 9.76
C ALA A 277 -39.85 -1.50 10.41
N LEU A 278 -39.88 -1.47 11.75
CA LEU A 278 -41.09 -1.27 12.55
C LEU A 278 -41.43 0.21 12.71
N ASN A 279 -40.42 1.08 12.82
CA ASN A 279 -40.64 2.52 12.95
C ASN A 279 -39.38 3.33 12.60
N LEU A 280 -39.55 4.56 12.10
CA LEU A 280 -38.49 5.51 11.82
C LEU A 280 -38.78 6.84 12.52
N PHE A 281 -38.02 7.13 13.57
CA PHE A 281 -38.16 8.34 14.37
C PHE A 281 -37.02 9.31 14.08
N ARG A 282 -37.34 10.60 13.99
CA ARG A 282 -36.37 11.69 14.00
C ARG A 282 -36.21 12.17 15.43
N ALA A 283 -34.98 12.29 15.93
CA ALA A 283 -34.75 12.99 17.19
C ALA A 283 -35.16 14.46 17.01
N ARG A 284 -36.26 14.88 17.64
CA ARG A 284 -36.60 16.31 17.77
C ARG A 284 -35.58 16.92 18.73
N ARG A 285 -34.95 18.01 18.30
CA ARG A 285 -34.20 18.91 19.18
C ARG A 285 -35.17 19.75 19.99
#